data_AF-A0A916FUJ1-F1
#
_entry.id   AF-A0A916FUJ1-F1
#
_cell.length_a   1.000
_cell.length_b   1.000
_cell.length_c   1.000
_cell.angle_alpha   90.00
_cell.angle_beta   90.00
_cell.angle_gamma   90.00
#
_symmetry.space_group_name_H-M   'P 1'
#
loop_
_entity.id
_entity.type
_entity.pdbx_description
1 polymer ?
#
loop_
_entity_poly.entity_id
_entity_poly.type
_entity_poly.pdbx_seq_one_letter_code
_entity_poly.pdbx_strand_id
1 'polypeptide(L)'
;MAKNKIKRDPIPENFKSIEEAAEFWDTHSIADYWDLTRPAHFKVNLKRRRYVIALEPRLMKRVARKAESKGVSTETLINVWLAEKLREAV
;
A
#
# COMPACT_ATOMS: atom_id res chain seq x y z
N MET A 1 -41.91 -8.93 -2.10
CA MET A 1 -40.81 -8.24 -2.82
C MET A 1 -39.95 -9.31 -3.45
N ALA A 2 -39.87 -9.35 -4.78
CA ALA A 2 -39.22 -10.43 -5.52
C ALA A 2 -37.70 -10.41 -5.25
N LYS A 3 -37.18 -11.51 -4.70
CA LYS A 3 -35.73 -11.74 -4.61
C LYS A 3 -35.20 -11.86 -6.03
N ASN A 4 -34.59 -10.82 -6.57
CA ASN A 4 -33.89 -10.90 -7.84
C ASN A 4 -32.72 -11.87 -7.63
N LYS A 5 -32.86 -13.11 -8.08
CA LYS A 5 -31.82 -14.13 -7.94
C LYS A 5 -30.71 -13.74 -8.91
N ILE A 6 -29.65 -13.12 -8.39
CA ILE A 6 -28.41 -12.90 -9.13
C ILE A 6 -27.98 -14.28 -9.64
N LYS A 7 -28.00 -14.48 -10.96
CA LYS A 7 -27.42 -15.68 -11.57
C LYS A 7 -25.91 -15.54 -11.39
N ARG A 8 -25.36 -16.30 -10.46
CA ARG A 8 -23.94 -16.35 -10.14
C ARG A 8 -23.44 -17.78 -10.31
N ASP A 9 -22.25 -17.94 -10.85
CA ASP A 9 -21.64 -19.26 -11.01
C ASP A 9 -21.34 -19.84 -9.62
N PRO A 10 -21.53 -21.15 -9.39
CA PRO A 10 -21.27 -21.74 -8.09
C PRO A 10 -19.79 -21.65 -7.74
N ILE A 11 -19.48 -21.28 -6.49
CA ILE A 11 -18.11 -21.36 -5.99
C ILE A 11 -17.71 -22.85 -5.97
N PRO A 12 -16.58 -23.25 -6.58
CA PRO A 12 -16.08 -24.61 -6.50
C PRO A 12 -15.90 -25.06 -5.04
N GLU A 13 -16.20 -26.32 -4.75
CA GLU A 13 -16.01 -26.88 -3.40
C GLU A 13 -14.54 -26.81 -2.96
N ASN A 14 -13.62 -27.00 -3.91
CA ASN A 14 -12.19 -26.82 -3.72
C ASN A 14 -11.58 -26.19 -4.99
N PHE A 15 -10.66 -25.24 -4.80
CA PHE A 15 -9.74 -24.82 -5.86
C PHE A 15 -8.50 -25.72 -5.79
N LYS A 16 -7.97 -26.11 -6.95
CA LYS A 16 -6.77 -26.94 -7.10
C LYS A 16 -5.50 -26.16 -6.80
N SER A 17 -5.52 -24.83 -6.94
CA SER A 17 -4.41 -23.95 -6.57
C SER A 17 -4.89 -22.54 -6.19
N ILE A 18 -3.96 -21.71 -5.71
CA ILE A 18 -4.23 -20.29 -5.40
C ILE A 18 -4.48 -19.50 -6.69
N GLU A 19 -3.76 -19.84 -7.76
CA GLU A 19 -3.90 -19.21 -9.08
C GLU A 19 -5.29 -19.46 -9.67
N GLU A 20 -5.82 -20.69 -9.58
CA GLU A 20 -7.19 -20.99 -10.03
C GLU A 20 -8.24 -20.21 -9.21
N ALA A 21 -8.02 -20.07 -7.90
CA ALA A 21 -8.89 -19.25 -7.06
C ALA A 21 -8.83 -17.77 -7.47
N ALA A 22 -7.63 -17.25 -7.80
CA ALA A 22 -7.45 -15.88 -8.26
C ALA A 22 -8.16 -15.65 -9.61
N GLU A 23 -7.98 -16.54 -10.60
CA GLU A 23 -8.65 -16.46 -11.90
C GLU A 23 -10.18 -16.44 -11.78
N PHE A 24 -10.74 -17.21 -10.84
CA PHE A 24 -12.18 -17.16 -10.54
C PHE A 24 -12.57 -15.78 -10.00
N TRP A 25 -11.89 -15.26 -8.98
CA TRP A 25 -12.24 -13.98 -8.34
C TRP A 25 -11.85 -12.73 -9.17
N ASP A 26 -11.00 -12.85 -10.19
CA ASP A 26 -10.70 -11.77 -11.12
C ASP A 26 -11.92 -11.38 -11.97
N THR A 27 -12.83 -12.34 -12.20
CA THR A 27 -14.05 -12.13 -13.00
C THR A 27 -15.34 -12.13 -12.16
N HIS A 28 -15.27 -12.57 -10.90
CA HIS A 28 -16.42 -12.67 -9.99
C HIS A 28 -16.28 -11.67 -8.84
N SER A 29 -17.29 -10.82 -8.63
CA SER A 29 -17.30 -9.92 -7.48
C SER A 29 -17.64 -10.67 -6.20
N ILE A 30 -16.82 -10.53 -5.15
CA ILE A 30 -17.11 -11.10 -3.82
C ILE A 30 -18.46 -10.61 -3.27
N ALA A 31 -18.89 -9.38 -3.63
CA ALA A 31 -20.16 -8.82 -3.20
C ALA A 31 -21.36 -9.66 -3.67
N ASP A 32 -21.25 -10.31 -4.84
CA ASP A 32 -22.30 -11.17 -5.39
C ASP A 32 -22.44 -12.48 -4.63
N TYR A 33 -21.52 -12.80 -3.71
CA TYR A 33 -21.47 -14.03 -2.93
C TYR A 33 -21.55 -13.78 -1.41
N TRP A 34 -21.91 -12.57 -0.99
CA TRP A 34 -21.80 -12.14 0.41
C TRP A 34 -22.53 -13.05 1.42
N ASP A 35 -23.71 -13.57 1.06
CA ASP A 35 -24.50 -14.53 1.84
C ASP A 35 -23.85 -15.90 2.02
N LEU A 36 -22.81 -16.22 1.24
CA LEU A 36 -22.00 -17.44 1.38
C LEU A 36 -20.67 -17.17 2.10
N THR A 37 -20.42 -15.93 2.54
CA THR A 37 -19.20 -15.57 3.26
C THR A 37 -19.40 -15.58 4.77
N ARG A 38 -18.28 -15.64 5.51
CA ARG A 38 -18.25 -15.46 6.96
C ARG A 38 -17.21 -14.40 7.33
N PRO A 39 -17.41 -13.63 8.41
CA PRO A 39 -16.41 -12.70 8.89
C PRO A 39 -15.08 -13.40 9.17
N ALA A 40 -14.00 -12.92 8.55
CA ALA A 40 -12.65 -13.39 8.79
C ALA A 40 -11.88 -12.36 9.66
N HIS A 41 -11.33 -12.81 10.78
CA HIS A 41 -10.49 -11.99 11.63
C HIS A 41 -9.01 -12.27 11.32
N PHE A 42 -8.29 -11.26 10.83
CA PHE A 42 -6.86 -11.35 10.57
C PHE A 42 -6.15 -10.10 11.05
N LYS A 43 -4.85 -10.23 11.36
CA LYS A 43 -3.99 -9.10 11.74
C LYS A 43 -3.00 -8.84 10.62
N VAL A 44 -3.07 -7.66 10.01
CA VAL A 44 -2.07 -7.20 9.05
C VAL A 44 -1.04 -6.36 9.80
N ASN A 45 0.24 -6.73 9.69
CA ASN A 45 1.34 -5.88 10.14
C ASN A 45 1.98 -5.20 8.92
N LEU A 46 1.48 -4.03 8.56
CA LEU A 46 2.10 -3.18 7.53
C LEU A 46 3.37 -2.55 8.13
N LYS A 47 4.49 -3.28 8.10
CA LYS A 47 5.79 -2.78 8.57
C LYS A 47 6.30 -1.68 7.63
N ARG A 48 5.86 -0.43 7.82
CA ARG A 48 6.55 0.73 7.25
C ARG A 48 7.91 0.85 7.93
N ARG A 49 8.98 0.58 7.18
CA ARG A 49 10.35 0.79 7.66
C ARG A 49 10.58 2.30 7.74
N ARG A 50 10.82 2.82 8.94
CA ARG A 50 11.22 4.22 9.16
C ARG A 50 12.67 4.24 9.61
N TYR A 51 13.50 4.96 8.87
CA TYR A 51 14.87 5.26 9.25
C TYR A 51 14.87 6.62 9.93
N VAL A 52 15.43 6.69 11.14
CA VAL A 52 15.55 7.94 11.90
C VAL A 52 17.03 8.25 12.04
N ILE A 53 17.43 9.45 11.60
CA ILE A 53 18.81 9.92 11.66
C ILE A 53 18.79 11.26 12.40
N ALA A 54 19.65 11.39 13.41
CA ALA A 54 19.83 12.65 14.10
C ALA A 54 20.59 13.63 13.19
N LEU A 55 20.08 14.86 13.06
CA LEU A 55 20.73 15.95 12.35
C LEU A 55 21.10 17.05 13.33
N GLU A 56 22.23 17.71 13.10
CA GLU A 56 22.64 18.85 13.91
C GLU A 56 21.58 19.98 13.81
N PRO A 57 21.20 20.61 14.93
CA PRO A 57 20.09 21.58 14.94
C PRO A 57 20.24 22.76 13.97
N ARG A 58 21.43 23.33 13.82
CA ARG A 58 21.65 24.45 12.88
C ARG A 58 21.57 23.98 11.43
N LEU A 59 22.08 22.79 11.11
CA LEU A 59 21.92 22.17 9.80
C LEU A 59 20.45 21.98 9.48
N MET A 60 19.69 21.35 10.37
CA MET A 60 18.25 21.11 10.17
C MET A 60 17.48 22.41 9.91
N LYS A 61 17.78 23.49 10.66
CA LYS A 61 17.20 24.83 10.43
C LYS A 61 17.54 25.42 9.06
N ARG A 62 18.73 25.13 8.52
CA ARG A 62 19.12 25.60 7.18
C ARG A 62 18.40 24.79 6.09
N VAL A 63 18.30 23.47 6.27
CA VAL A 63 17.57 22.60 5.34
C VAL A 63 16.09 22.98 5.29
N ALA A 64 15.44 23.17 6.44
CA ALA A 64 14.03 23.56 6.53
C ALA A 64 13.74 24.85 5.75
N ARG A 65 14.54 25.90 5.98
CA ARG A 65 14.39 27.18 5.25
C ARG A 65 14.59 27.02 3.75
N LYS A 66 15.52 26.15 3.33
CA LYS A 66 15.75 25.88 1.91
C LYS A 66 14.59 25.11 1.28
N ALA A 67 14.01 24.15 2.01
CA ALA A 67 12.86 23.38 1.57
C ALA A 67 11.63 24.27 1.40
N GLU A 68 11.37 25.14 2.39
CA GLU A 68 10.32 26.16 2.35
C GLU A 68 10.48 27.10 1.13
N SER A 69 11.69 27.64 0.90
CA SER A 69 11.95 28.49 -0.28
C SER A 69 11.74 27.78 -1.62
N LYS A 70 11.74 26.44 -1.62
CA LYS A 70 11.52 25.58 -2.80
C LYS A 70 10.10 25.04 -2.87
N GLY A 71 9.23 25.34 -1.90
CA GLY A 71 7.85 24.83 -1.84
C GLY A 71 7.76 23.32 -1.63
N VAL A 72 8.77 22.70 -1.02
CA VAL A 72 8.82 21.24 -0.77
C VAL A 72 9.00 20.95 0.72
N SER A 73 8.68 19.72 1.14
CA SER A 73 8.93 19.30 2.51
C SER A 73 10.43 19.14 2.79
N THR A 74 10.85 19.30 4.04
CA THR A 74 12.24 19.04 4.43
C THR A 74 12.66 17.60 4.13
N GLU A 75 11.77 16.63 4.36
CA GLU A 75 12.03 15.22 4.04
C GLU A 75 12.30 15.02 2.55
N THR A 76 11.47 15.62 1.69
CA THR A 76 11.66 15.59 0.24
C THR A 76 13.02 16.16 -0.15
N LEU A 77 13.38 17.33 0.39
CA LEU A 77 14.66 17.96 0.07
C LEU A 77 15.86 17.11 0.52
N ILE A 78 15.80 16.55 1.72
CA ILE A 78 16.86 15.66 2.26
C ILE A 78 17.01 14.44 1.35
N ASN A 79 15.91 13.78 0.98
CA ASN A 79 15.95 12.59 0.14
C ASN A 79 16.55 12.88 -1.24
N VAL A 80 16.19 14.01 -1.86
CA VAL A 80 16.77 14.43 -3.15
C VAL A 80 18.28 14.65 -3.03
N TRP A 81 18.73 15.40 -2.02
CA TRP A 81 20.16 15.68 -1.83
C TRP A 81 20.97 14.43 -1.50
N LEU A 82 20.44 13.53 -0.68
CA LEU A 82 21.12 12.25 -0.40
C LEU A 82 21.24 11.41 -1.67
N ALA A 83 20.19 11.36 -2.50
CA ALA A 83 20.22 10.64 -3.77
C ALA A 83 21.23 11.26 -4.76
N GLU A 84 21.31 12.59 -4.83
CA GLU A 84 22.32 13.31 -5.63
C GLU A 84 23.74 12.96 -5.15
N LYS A 85 24.00 13.05 -3.85
CA LYS A 85 25.32 12.77 -3.29
C LYS A 85 25.75 11.32 -3.46
N LEU A 86 24.83 10.37 -3.37
CA LEU A 86 25.12 8.96 -3.63
C LEU A 86 25.43 8.69 -5.10
N ARG A 87 24.83 9.42 -6.05
CA ARG A 87 25.19 9.30 -7.47
C ARG A 87 26.56 9.85 -7.79
N GLU A 88 26.98 10.92 -7.11
CA GLU A 88 28.32 11.51 -7.27
C GLU A 88 29.44 10.67 -6.64
N ALA A 89 29.10 9.81 -5.67
CA ALA A 89 30.04 8.97 -4.94
C ALA A 89 30.34 7.61 -5.61
N VAL A 90 29.74 7.35 -6.77
CA VAL A 90 29.92 6.16 -7.62
C VAL A 90 30.68 6.57 -8.87
#